data_AF-A0A7J8VEC3-F1
#
_entry.id   AF-A0A7J8VEC3-F1
#
_cell.length_a   1.000
_cell.length_b   1.000
_cell.length_c   1.000
_cell.angle_alpha   90.00
_cell.angle_beta   90.00
_cell.angle_gamma   90.00
#
_symmetry.space_group_name_H-M   'P 1'
#
loop_
_entity.id
_entity.type
_entity.pdbx_description
1 polymer ?
#
loop_
_entity_poly.entity_id
_entity_poly.type
_entity_poly.pdbx_seq_one_letter_code
_entity_poly.pdbx_strand_id
1 'polypeptide(L)'
;MKACIKAKTVKKLIFTSSAGTVNVEEHQRTVYDESNWSDLEFVYAKKMTGWMYFVSKTLAEQAAWKFAKENNLDLITIIPTLVIGPFLMPSMPPSLITGLSPLT
;
A
#
# COMPACT_ATOMS: atom_id res chain seq x y z
N MET A 1 -15.54 1.99 -0.36
CA MET A 1 -16.14 0.85 0.36
C MET A 1 -17.61 1.05 0.69
N LYS A 2 -18.01 2.11 1.44
CA LYS A 2 -19.44 2.43 1.69
C LYS A 2 -20.30 2.47 0.42
N ALA A 3 -19.78 3.07 -0.66
CA ALA A 3 -20.46 3.10 -1.96
C ALA A 3 -20.66 1.68 -2.57
N CYS A 4 -19.69 0.77 -2.41
CA CYS A 4 -19.78 -0.60 -2.89
C CYS A 4 -20.90 -1.37 -2.19
N ILE A 5 -21.05 -1.19 -0.87
CA ILE A 5 -22.16 -1.75 -0.10
C ILE A 5 -23.49 -1.18 -0.60
N LYS A 6 -23.57 0.16 -0.75
CA LYS A 6 -24.79 0.83 -1.24
C LYS A 6 -25.21 0.35 -2.62
N ALA A 7 -24.25 0.01 -3.48
CA ALA A 7 -24.53 -0.47 -4.84
C ALA A 7 -25.22 -1.83 -4.87
N LYS A 8 -25.03 -2.70 -3.86
CA LYS A 8 -25.57 -4.07 -3.75
C LYS A 8 -25.23 -5.03 -4.92
N THR A 9 -24.48 -4.58 -5.92
CA THR A 9 -24.08 -5.37 -7.10
C THR A 9 -22.60 -5.76 -7.10
N VAL A 10 -21.80 -5.12 -6.24
CA VAL A 10 -20.35 -5.38 -6.14
C VAL A 10 -20.13 -6.69 -5.39
N LYS A 11 -19.55 -7.67 -6.08
CA LYS A 11 -19.28 -9.01 -5.51
C LYS A 11 -17.99 -9.08 -4.71
N LYS A 12 -16.97 -8.33 -5.13
CA LYS A 12 -15.62 -8.34 -4.56
C LYS A 12 -14.98 -6.98 -4.76
N LEU A 13 -14.28 -6.51 -3.75
CA LEU A 13 -13.49 -5.28 -3.80
C LEU A 13 -12.00 -5.63 -3.75
N ILE A 14 -11.23 -5.12 -4.71
CA ILE A 14 -9.77 -5.25 -4.71
C ILE A 14 -9.18 -3.89 -4.36
N PHE A 15 -8.34 -3.87 -3.31
CA PHE A 15 -7.63 -2.69 -2.88
C PHE A 15 -6.14 -2.83 -3.17
N THR A 16 -5.62 -2.00 -4.06
CA THR A 16 -4.18 -1.93 -4.30
C THR A 16 -3.50 -1.27 -3.11
N SER A 17 -2.81 -2.04 -2.29
CA SER A 17 -1.98 -1.57 -1.18
C SER A 17 -0.56 -1.23 -1.68
N SER A 18 0.48 -1.44 -0.87
CA SER A 18 1.87 -1.16 -1.20
C SER A 18 2.81 -1.93 -0.28
N ALA A 19 4.00 -2.34 -0.75
CA ALA A 19 5.05 -2.90 0.10
C ALA A 19 5.41 -1.97 1.29
N GLY A 20 5.19 -0.66 1.16
CA GLY A 20 5.35 0.30 2.25
C GLY A 20 4.42 0.07 3.45
N THR A 21 3.41 -0.81 3.35
CA THR A 21 2.58 -1.26 4.47
C THR A 21 3.17 -2.44 5.23
N VAL A 22 4.20 -3.08 4.68
CA VAL A 22 4.74 -4.36 5.15
C VAL A 22 6.16 -4.21 5.74
N ASN A 23 7.06 -3.51 5.04
CA ASN A 23 8.50 -3.61 5.31
C ASN A 23 9.19 -2.32 5.81
N VAL A 24 8.44 -1.34 6.29
CA VAL A 24 9.04 -0.09 6.80
C VAL A 24 9.20 -0.17 8.31
N GLU A 25 10.36 -0.66 8.75
CA GLU A 25 10.76 -0.79 10.15
C GLU A 25 12.26 -0.54 10.30
N GLU A 26 12.72 -0.19 11.52
CA GLU A 26 14.12 0.18 11.78
C GLU A 26 15.09 -0.97 11.46
N HIS A 27 14.71 -2.19 11.82
CA HIS A 27 15.52 -3.39 11.63
C HIS A 27 14.88 -4.28 10.57
N GLN A 28 15.44 -4.25 9.36
CA GLN A 28 14.91 -5.01 8.24
C GLN A 28 15.05 -6.51 8.43
N ARG A 29 14.05 -7.25 7.97
CA ARG A 29 14.05 -8.71 7.91
C ARG A 29 14.68 -9.19 6.61
N THR A 30 15.09 -10.45 6.59
CA THR A 30 15.58 -11.11 5.37
C THR A 30 14.44 -11.43 4.40
N VAL A 31 13.26 -11.74 4.92
CA VAL A 31 12.07 -12.10 4.16
C VAL A 31 10.84 -11.48 4.83
N TYR A 32 9.91 -11.00 4.01
CA TYR A 32 8.63 -10.45 4.42
C TYR A 32 7.48 -11.28 3.83
N ASP A 33 6.38 -11.38 4.57
CA ASP A 33 5.13 -12.02 4.15
C ASP A 33 3.90 -11.16 4.52
N GLU A 34 2.71 -11.62 4.16
CA GLU A 34 1.44 -10.91 4.36
C GLU A 34 1.04 -10.77 5.85
N SER A 35 1.77 -11.40 6.78
CA SER A 35 1.54 -11.22 8.22
C SER A 35 2.24 -9.98 8.77
N ASN A 36 3.19 -9.40 8.02
CA ASN A 36 3.98 -8.27 8.49
C ASN A 36 3.30 -6.92 8.22
N TRP A 37 3.59 -5.96 9.10
CA TRP A 37 3.11 -4.58 9.00
C TRP A 37 4.26 -3.61 9.32
N SER A 38 4.30 -2.49 8.60
CA SER A 38 5.24 -1.41 8.85
C SER A 38 5.03 -0.77 10.23
N ASP A 39 6.14 -0.40 10.86
CA ASP A 39 6.16 0.30 12.14
C ASP A 39 5.89 1.79 11.94
N LEU A 40 4.65 2.21 12.22
CA LEU A 40 4.26 3.61 12.05
C LEU A 40 4.97 4.55 13.02
N GLU A 41 5.35 4.11 14.22
CA GLU A 41 6.08 4.95 15.17
C GLU A 41 7.47 5.26 14.62
N PHE A 42 8.16 4.25 14.10
CA PHE A 42 9.42 4.44 13.38
C PHE A 42 9.27 5.38 12.18
N VAL A 43 8.22 5.19 11.36
CA VAL A 43 7.96 6.03 10.18
C VAL A 43 7.74 7.50 10.57
N TYR A 44 6.95 7.76 11.62
CA TYR A 44 6.70 9.11 12.13
C TYR A 44 7.92 9.76 12.75
N ALA A 45 8.75 8.99 13.46
CA ALA A 45 9.98 9.47 14.07
C ALA A 45 11.03 9.83 13.01
N LYS A 46 11.23 8.94 12.03
CA LYS A 46 12.31 9.08 11.04
C LYS A 46 11.97 10.02 9.89
N LYS A 47 10.70 10.08 9.46
CA LYS A 47 10.22 10.92 8.35
C LYS A 47 11.06 10.78 7.06
N MET A 48 11.44 9.55 6.72
CA MET A 48 12.20 9.26 5.51
C MET A 48 11.45 9.66 4.23
N THR A 49 12.13 9.69 3.09
CA THR A 49 11.49 9.91 1.79
C THR A 49 10.28 8.98 1.61
N GLY A 50 9.11 9.56 1.33
CA GLY A 50 7.87 8.81 1.16
C GLY A 50 7.13 8.46 2.46
N TRP A 51 7.58 8.92 3.64
CA TRP A 51 6.96 8.54 4.92
C TRP A 51 5.44 8.77 4.98
N MET A 52 4.94 9.90 4.48
CA MET A 52 3.49 10.18 4.47
C MET A 52 2.73 9.17 3.60
N TYR A 53 3.35 8.71 2.51
CA TYR A 53 2.77 7.68 1.65
C TYR A 53 2.68 6.36 2.42
N PHE A 54 3.76 5.92 3.07
CA PHE A 54 3.76 4.69 3.88
C PHE A 54 2.67 4.74 4.97
N VAL A 55 2.63 5.82 5.76
CA VAL A 55 1.57 6.05 6.76
C VAL A 55 0.19 5.96 6.14
N SER A 56 -0.05 6.69 5.04
CA SER A 56 -1.38 6.75 4.41
C SER A 56 -1.84 5.39 3.90
N LYS A 57 -0.94 4.59 3.31
CA LYS A 57 -1.25 3.26 2.77
C LYS A 57 -1.52 2.28 3.90
N THR A 58 -0.70 2.27 4.95
CA THR A 58 -0.86 1.37 6.09
C THR A 58 -2.19 1.62 6.81
N LEU A 59 -2.47 2.89 7.15
CA LEU A 59 -3.71 3.25 7.83
C LEU A 59 -4.94 2.98 6.95
N ALA A 60 -4.86 3.26 5.65
CA ALA A 60 -5.96 2.98 4.73
C ALA A 60 -6.23 1.47 4.61
N GLU A 61 -5.20 0.63 4.55
CA GLU A 61 -5.35 -0.82 4.46
C GLU A 61 -5.95 -1.40 5.75
N GLN A 62 -5.44 -0.98 6.92
CA GLN A 62 -5.99 -1.40 8.21
C GLN A 62 -7.45 -0.98 8.37
N ALA A 63 -7.79 0.25 8.00
CA ALA A 63 -9.16 0.74 8.02
C ALA A 63 -10.06 -0.02 7.03
N ALA A 64 -9.54 -0.37 5.85
CA ALA A 64 -10.26 -1.17 4.88
C ALA A 64 -10.56 -2.58 5.41
N TRP A 65 -9.57 -3.26 6.01
CA TRP A 65 -9.78 -4.57 6.62
C TRP A 65 -10.79 -4.53 7.77
N LYS A 66 -10.71 -3.52 8.65
CA LYS A 66 -11.69 -3.31 9.73
C LYS A 66 -13.09 -3.13 9.15
N PHE A 67 -13.25 -2.22 8.20
CA PHE A 67 -14.54 -1.94 7.56
C PHE A 67 -15.11 -3.18 6.84
N ALA A 68 -14.27 -3.94 6.15
CA ALA A 68 -14.69 -5.15 5.44
C ALA A 68 -15.21 -6.22 6.40
N LYS A 69 -14.49 -6.47 7.51
CA LYS A 69 -14.90 -7.41 8.56
C LYS A 69 -16.23 -7.00 9.20
N GLU A 70 -16.40 -5.72 9.53
CA GLU A 70 -17.63 -5.20 10.15
C GLU A 70 -18.87 -5.27 9.23
N ASN A 71 -18.66 -5.25 7.91
CA ASN A 71 -19.75 -5.18 6.93
C ASN A 71 -19.87 -6.44 6.05
N ASN A 72 -19.16 -7.52 6.38
CA ASN A 72 -19.10 -8.76 5.58
C ASN A 72 -18.83 -8.49 4.09
N LEU A 73 -17.92 -7.55 3.79
CA LEU A 73 -17.51 -7.25 2.42
C LEU A 73 -16.36 -8.18 2.00
N ASP A 74 -16.50 -8.85 0.86
CA ASP A 74 -15.39 -9.59 0.22
C ASP A 74 -14.32 -8.60 -0.26
N LEU A 75 -13.26 -8.46 0.53
CA LEU A 75 -12.12 -7.59 0.29
C LEU A 75 -10.87 -8.43 0.05
N ILE A 76 -10.14 -8.09 -1.02
CA ILE A 76 -8.77 -8.55 -1.26
C ILE A 76 -7.87 -7.32 -1.31
N THR A 77 -6.70 -7.39 -0.67
CA THR A 77 -5.64 -6.41 -0.85
C THR A 77 -4.51 -7.02 -1.68
N ILE A 78 -3.89 -6.22 -2.54
CA ILE A 78 -2.70 -6.62 -3.32
C ILE A 78 -1.56 -5.69 -2.93
N ILE A 79 -0.40 -6.26 -2.60
CA ILE A 79 0.76 -5.53 -2.08
C ILE A 79 1.88 -5.52 -3.14
N PRO A 80 1.87 -4.57 -4.10
CA PRO A 80 2.95 -4.44 -5.05
C PRO A 80 4.20 -3.84 -4.40
N THR A 81 5.37 -4.27 -4.87
CA THR A 81 6.66 -3.62 -4.59
C THR A 81 6.88 -2.44 -5.55
N LEU A 82 8.11 -2.19 -5.98
CA LEU A 82 8.41 -1.15 -6.95
C LEU A 82 7.93 -1.59 -8.35
N VAL A 83 6.88 -0.96 -8.85
CA VAL A 83 6.28 -1.29 -10.16
C VAL A 83 7.07 -0.62 -11.28
N ILE A 84 7.64 -1.44 -12.17
CA ILE A 84 8.47 -1.01 -13.30
C ILE A 84 7.91 -1.61 -14.60
N GLY A 85 7.88 -0.82 -15.67
CA GLY A 85 7.46 -1.26 -17.00
C GLY A 85 7.05 -0.08 -17.90
N PRO A 86 6.65 -0.36 -19.15
CA PRO A 86 6.07 0.65 -20.04
C PRO A 86 4.84 1.32 -19.42
N PHE A 87 4.61 2.59 -19.72
CA PHE A 87 3.48 3.37 -19.22
C PHE A 87 2.87 4.24 -20.33
N LEU A 88 1.58 4.54 -20.20
CA LEU A 88 0.83 5.36 -21.17
C LEU A 88 0.70 6.83 -20.76
N MET A 89 1.15 7.19 -19.55
CA MET A 89 1.01 8.53 -19.00
C MET A 89 1.96 9.53 -19.68
N PRO A 90 1.58 10.82 -19.79
CA PRO A 90 2.40 11.84 -20.45
C PRO A 90 3.66 12.22 -19.66
N SER A 91 3.72 11.87 -18.38
CA SER A 91 4.88 12.08 -17.51
C SER A 91 5.31 10.77 -16.86
N MET A 92 6.61 10.69 -16.54
CA MET A 92 7.20 9.53 -15.89
C MET A 92 6.50 9.28 -14.53
N PRO A 93 5.94 8.09 -14.29
CA PRO A 93 5.33 7.79 -12.99
C PRO A 93 6.40 7.76 -11.89
N PRO A 94 6.05 8.13 -10.64
CA PRO A 94 7.01 8.18 -9.54
C PRO A 94 7.77 6.86 -9.30
N SER A 95 7.17 5.70 -9.55
CA SER A 95 7.84 4.41 -9.39
C SER A 95 9.02 4.23 -10.36
N LEU A 96 8.91 4.71 -11.60
CA LEU A 96 10.00 4.68 -12.57
C LEU A 96 11.08 5.73 -12.25
N ILE A 97 10.68 6.93 -11.79
CA ILE A 97 11.64 7.94 -11.32
C ILE A 97 12.51 7.34 -10.19
N THR A 98 11.88 6.70 -9.21
CA THR A 98 12.60 6.04 -8.11
C THR A 98 13.43 4.86 -8.60
N GLY A 99 12.91 4.02 -9.49
CA GLY A 99 13.63 2.85 -9.99
C GLY A 99 14.83 3.15 -10.87
N LEU A 100 14.82 4.29 -11.56
CA LEU A 100 15.89 4.73 -12.45
C LEU A 100 16.88 5.71 -11.78
N SER A 101 16.62 6.14 -10.54
CA SER A 101 17.48 7.09 -9.83
C SER A 101 18.96 6.64 -9.67
N PRO A 102 19.31 5.34 -9.64
CA PRO A 102 20.73 4.96 -9.62
C PRO A 102 21.47 5.22 -10.95
N LEU A 103 20.73 5.47 -12.04
CA LEU A 103 21.27 5.68 -13.39
C LEU A 103 21.34 7.16 -13.79
N THR A 104 20.82 8.06 -12.96
CA THR A 104 20.69 9.51 -13.24
C THR A 104 21.24 10.32 -12.09
#